data_AF-A0A1G3THP5-F1
#
_entry.id   AF-A0A1G3THP5-F1
#
_cell.length_a   1.000
_cell.length_b   1.000
_cell.length_c   1.000
_cell.angle_alpha   90.00
_cell.angle_beta   90.00
_cell.angle_gamma   90.00
#
_symmetry.space_group_name_H-M   'P 1'
#
loop_
_entity.id
_entity.type
_entity.pdbx_description
1 polymer ?
#
loop_
_entity_poly.entity_id
_entity_poly.type
_entity_poly.pdbx_seq_one_letter_code
_entity_poly.pdbx_strand_id
1 'polypeptide(L)'
;MCKDCGCSIVEHSHSHKESHSHKHHHGNSHEHQKTHEHLHDNPQLNDPKTISVITKILDKNDKEAGHNREHFNSHSVLCINLMSSPGSGKTALLESLSDLADFKFCVVEGDLETSKDADRLKAKGIQAHQIQTGSACHLDAFMVHKALHHMDLDNMDVC
;
A
#
# COMPACT_ATOMS: atom_id res chain seq x y z
N MET A 1 17.65 2.54 -7.23
CA MET A 1 16.64 3.57 -7.58
C MET A 1 15.61 2.92 -8.50
N CYS A 2 14.34 2.85 -8.10
CA CYS A 2 13.27 2.28 -8.94
C CYS A 2 13.15 3.09 -10.23
N LYS A 3 13.31 2.45 -11.39
CA LYS A 3 13.30 3.13 -12.70
C LYS A 3 11.90 3.33 -13.25
N ASP A 4 10.91 2.65 -12.69
CA ASP A 4 9.60 2.49 -13.32
C ASP A 4 8.47 3.30 -12.64
N CYS A 5 8.74 3.98 -11.52
CA CYS A 5 7.70 4.64 -10.72
C CYS A 5 7.84 6.18 -10.60
N GLY A 6 8.64 6.82 -11.46
CA GLY A 6 8.65 8.29 -11.56
C GLY A 6 9.17 9.05 -10.32
N CYS A 7 9.75 8.38 -9.32
CA CYS A 7 10.31 9.02 -8.11
C CYS A 7 11.50 9.97 -8.36
N SER A 8 11.95 10.14 -9.60
CA SER A 8 13.15 10.94 -9.93
C SER A 8 12.88 12.35 -10.48
N ILE A 9 11.63 12.84 -10.49
CA ILE A 9 11.28 14.07 -11.24
C ILE A 9 11.02 15.29 -10.33
N VAL A 10 10.90 15.15 -9.02
CA VAL A 10 10.55 16.29 -8.15
C VAL A 10 11.78 17.01 -7.59
N GLU A 11 12.49 17.75 -8.43
CA GLU A 11 13.18 18.96 -7.94
C GLU A 11 12.18 20.12 -7.98
N HIS A 12 11.52 20.39 -6.85
CA HIS A 12 10.79 21.64 -6.66
C HIS A 12 11.38 22.44 -5.52
N SER A 13 12.13 23.47 -5.92
CA SER A 13 12.57 24.61 -5.14
C SER A 13 11.44 25.21 -4.29
N HIS A 14 11.70 25.37 -3.00
CA HIS A 14 10.82 26.08 -2.07
C HIS A 14 10.67 27.56 -2.46
N SER A 15 9.43 28.03 -2.61
CA SER A 15 9.10 29.46 -2.46
C SER A 15 7.85 29.62 -1.62
N HIS A 16 8.02 30.17 -0.41
CA HIS A 16 6.93 30.59 0.47
C HIS A 16 6.12 31.74 -0.14
N LYS A 17 4.79 31.65 -0.12
CA LYS A 17 3.90 32.81 0.11
C LYS A 17 2.63 32.35 0.85
N GLU A 18 2.33 33.01 1.95
CA GLU A 18 1.09 32.86 2.73
C GLU A 18 -0.15 33.32 1.94
N SER A 19 -1.32 32.70 2.19
CA SER A 19 -2.48 33.34 2.87
C SER A 19 -3.85 32.72 2.51
N HIS A 20 -4.68 32.58 3.55
CA HIS A 20 -6.16 32.52 3.60
C HIS A 20 -6.94 31.19 3.65
N SER A 21 -7.90 31.23 4.59
CA SER A 21 -8.86 30.27 5.11
C SER A 21 -9.94 29.79 4.14
N HIS A 22 -10.59 28.62 4.38
CA HIS A 22 -12.05 28.48 4.58
C HIS A 22 -12.53 27.04 4.86
N LYS A 23 -13.28 26.90 5.98
CA LYS A 23 -14.49 26.10 6.32
C LYS A 23 -14.73 24.67 5.79
N HIS A 24 -15.04 23.79 6.74
CA HIS A 24 -15.61 22.43 6.58
C HIS A 24 -17.04 22.42 6.02
N HIS A 25 -17.38 21.38 5.25
CA HIS A 25 -18.73 20.78 5.24
C HIS A 25 -18.69 19.32 4.76
N HIS A 26 -19.37 18.44 5.49
CA HIS A 26 -19.56 17.01 5.16
C HIS A 26 -20.57 16.83 4.03
N GLY A 27 -20.33 15.82 3.17
CA GLY A 27 -21.32 15.34 2.19
C GLY A 27 -20.86 14.11 1.40
N ASN A 28 -21.41 12.95 1.76
CA ASN A 28 -21.60 11.72 0.98
C ASN A 28 -20.38 11.02 0.33
N SER A 29 -20.05 9.88 0.91
CA SER A 29 -19.24 8.78 0.38
C SER A 29 -19.90 8.11 -0.82
N HIS A 30 -19.55 8.52 -2.03
CA HIS A 30 -19.60 7.69 -3.24
C HIS A 30 -18.59 8.23 -4.25
N GLU A 31 -17.33 7.81 -4.15
CA GLU A 31 -16.32 8.11 -5.18
C GLU A 31 -15.42 6.90 -5.39
N HIS A 32 -15.94 5.91 -6.14
CA HIS A 32 -15.13 4.83 -6.73
C HIS A 32 -15.00 5.07 -8.24
N GLN A 33 -14.71 6.30 -8.64
CA GLN A 33 -14.61 6.66 -10.05
C GLN A 33 -13.62 7.80 -10.29
N LYS A 34 -12.42 7.74 -9.71
CA LYS A 34 -11.33 8.71 -10.01
C LYS A 34 -9.94 8.11 -10.16
N THR A 35 -9.81 6.81 -10.37
CA THR A 35 -8.50 6.19 -10.64
C THR A 35 -8.09 6.23 -12.12
N HIS A 36 -8.97 6.66 -13.03
CA HIS A 36 -8.67 6.68 -14.47
C HIS A 36 -8.27 8.06 -15.03
N GLU A 37 -8.42 9.16 -14.29
CA GLU A 37 -8.19 10.50 -14.85
C GLU A 37 -6.72 10.94 -14.87
N HIS A 38 -5.84 10.30 -14.09
CA HIS A 38 -4.42 10.69 -13.99
C HIS A 38 -3.46 9.93 -14.92
N LEU A 39 -3.96 9.04 -15.78
CA LEU A 39 -3.11 8.38 -16.80
C LEU A 39 -2.55 9.38 -17.83
N HIS A 40 -3.21 10.53 -18.01
CA HIS A 40 -2.85 11.58 -18.97
C HIS A 40 -1.77 12.56 -18.47
N ASP A 41 -1.46 12.57 -17.17
CA ASP A 41 -0.53 13.53 -16.57
C ASP A 41 0.94 13.12 -16.70
N ASN A 42 1.23 11.94 -17.26
CA ASN A 42 2.59 11.46 -17.50
C ASN A 42 2.92 11.49 -19.01
N PRO A 43 3.76 12.44 -19.48
CA PRO A 43 4.13 12.58 -20.89
C PRO A 43 4.72 11.31 -21.52
N GLN A 44 5.26 10.40 -20.71
CA GLN A 44 5.89 9.15 -21.16
C GLN A 44 4.87 8.02 -21.41
N LEU A 45 3.60 8.18 -21.03
CA LEU A 45 2.58 7.13 -21.08
C LEU A 45 1.43 7.43 -22.05
N ASN A 46 1.54 8.49 -22.86
CA ASN A 46 0.44 9.00 -23.70
C ASN A 46 0.21 8.28 -25.05
N ASP A 47 0.91 7.18 -25.34
CA ASP A 47 0.62 6.37 -26.53
C ASP A 47 -0.63 5.48 -26.29
N PRO A 48 -1.63 5.44 -27.20
CA PRO A 48 -2.86 4.68 -27.01
C PRO A 48 -2.67 3.18 -26.73
N LYS A 49 -1.60 2.56 -27.26
CA LYS A 49 -1.32 1.14 -26.96
C LYS A 49 -0.80 0.99 -25.54
N THR A 50 0.07 1.89 -25.10
CA THR A 50 0.59 1.94 -23.72
C THR A 50 -0.56 2.12 -22.72
N ILE A 51 -1.47 3.06 -22.97
CA ILE A 51 -2.66 3.27 -22.14
C ILE A 51 -3.50 1.99 -22.06
N SER A 52 -3.81 1.37 -23.21
CA SER A 52 -4.62 0.15 -23.24
C SER A 52 -4.00 -1.01 -22.44
N VAL A 53 -2.67 -1.14 -22.47
CA VAL A 53 -1.95 -2.18 -21.71
C VAL A 53 -1.99 -1.87 -20.22
N ILE A 54 -1.70 -0.63 -19.81
CA ILE A 54 -1.72 -0.23 -18.40
C ILE A 54 -3.11 -0.40 -17.81
N THR A 55 -4.16 0.04 -18.51
CA THR A 55 -5.54 -0.16 -18.06
C THR A 55 -5.85 -1.64 -17.83
N LYS A 56 -5.48 -2.53 -18.77
CA LYS A 56 -5.70 -3.97 -18.60
C LYS A 56 -4.93 -4.57 -17.41
N ILE A 57 -3.76 -4.03 -17.08
CA ILE A 57 -2.97 -4.48 -15.92
C ILE A 57 -3.66 -4.02 -14.62
N LEU A 58 -4.07 -2.75 -14.56
CA LEU A 58 -4.80 -2.20 -13.41
C LEU A 58 -6.13 -2.93 -13.19
N ASP A 59 -6.89 -3.20 -14.26
CA ASP A 59 -8.15 -3.96 -14.18
C ASP A 59 -7.95 -5.37 -13.62
N LYS A 60 -6.84 -6.03 -13.96
CA LYS A 60 -6.50 -7.34 -13.40
C LYS A 60 -6.13 -7.24 -11.93
N ASN A 61 -5.37 -6.22 -11.56
CA ASN A 61 -5.01 -5.97 -10.17
C ASN A 61 -6.26 -5.67 -9.32
N ASP A 62 -7.21 -4.88 -9.83
CA ASP A 62 -8.45 -4.55 -9.12
C ASP A 62 -9.34 -5.76 -8.88
N LYS A 63 -9.38 -6.70 -9.84
CA LYS A 63 -10.06 -7.99 -9.67
C LYS A 63 -9.45 -8.79 -8.53
N GLU A 64 -8.13 -8.94 -8.50
CA GLU A 64 -7.47 -9.64 -7.38
C GLU A 64 -7.59 -8.91 -6.05
N ALA A 65 -7.52 -7.58 -6.06
CA ALA A 65 -7.77 -6.79 -4.86
C ALA A 65 -9.20 -7.04 -4.34
N GLY A 66 -10.17 -7.27 -5.25
CA GLY A 66 -11.52 -7.72 -4.91
C GLY A 66 -11.52 -9.04 -4.15
N HIS A 67 -10.85 -10.06 -4.69
CA HIS A 67 -10.72 -11.36 -4.03
C HIS A 67 -10.03 -11.27 -2.67
N ASN A 68 -8.97 -10.47 -2.54
CA ASN A 68 -8.29 -10.26 -1.25
C ASN A 68 -9.22 -9.60 -0.23
N ARG A 69 -10.02 -8.59 -0.64
CA ARG A 69 -11.03 -7.97 0.23
C ARG A 69 -12.08 -8.96 0.69
N GLU A 70 -12.59 -9.80 -0.21
CA GLU A 70 -13.53 -10.88 0.14
C GLU A 70 -12.92 -11.85 1.16
N HIS A 71 -11.63 -12.19 1.00
CA HIS A 71 -10.91 -13.05 1.92
C HIS A 71 -10.73 -12.43 3.31
N PHE A 72 -10.32 -11.16 3.40
CA PHE A 72 -10.27 -10.46 4.69
C PHE A 72 -11.65 -10.36 5.35
N ASN A 73 -12.68 -10.04 4.57
CA ASN A 73 -14.06 -9.93 5.06
C ASN A 73 -14.60 -11.28 5.57
N SER A 74 -14.27 -12.40 4.93
CA SER A 74 -14.71 -13.72 5.39
C SER A 74 -14.11 -14.10 6.74
N HIS A 75 -12.93 -13.58 7.06
CA HIS A 75 -12.26 -13.74 8.37
C HIS A 75 -12.58 -12.60 9.35
N SER A 76 -13.41 -11.63 8.95
CA SER A 76 -13.70 -10.41 9.73
C SER A 76 -12.46 -9.60 10.13
N VAL A 77 -11.42 -9.63 9.29
CA VAL A 77 -10.15 -8.90 9.50
C VAL A 77 -10.21 -7.54 8.83
N LEU A 78 -9.86 -6.47 9.56
CA LEU A 78 -9.63 -5.16 8.97
C LEU A 78 -8.25 -5.12 8.29
N CYS A 79 -8.23 -4.95 6.97
CA CYS A 79 -6.97 -4.76 6.23
C CYS A 79 -6.61 -3.28 6.11
N ILE A 80 -5.38 -2.92 6.48
CA ILE A 80 -4.84 -1.56 6.41
C ILE A 80 -3.57 -1.54 5.54
N ASN A 81 -3.62 -0.82 4.43
CA ASN A 81 -2.43 -0.56 3.62
C ASN A 81 -1.66 0.66 4.17
N LEU A 82 -0.50 0.44 4.79
CA LEU A 82 0.36 1.49 5.33
C LEU A 82 1.49 1.88 4.35
N MET A 83 1.31 2.99 3.64
CA MET A 83 2.30 3.54 2.71
C MET A 83 3.04 4.75 3.29
N SER A 84 4.35 4.83 3.08
CA SER A 84 5.17 5.99 3.45
C SER A 84 6.47 6.02 2.67
N SER A 85 7.19 7.14 2.73
CA SER A 85 8.58 7.22 2.29
C SER A 85 9.50 6.25 3.09
N PRO A 86 10.64 5.83 2.51
CA PRO A 86 11.65 5.08 3.24
C PRO A 86 12.13 5.84 4.49
N GLY A 87 12.32 5.14 5.61
CA GLY A 87 12.82 5.74 6.85
C GLY A 87 11.80 6.57 7.65
N SER A 88 10.54 6.69 7.23
CA SER A 88 9.51 7.43 7.98
C SER A 88 9.02 6.75 9.27
N GLY A 89 9.57 5.58 9.62
CA GLY A 89 9.29 4.91 10.90
C GLY A 89 8.11 3.94 10.91
N LYS A 90 7.64 3.43 9.75
CA LYS A 90 6.55 2.42 9.69
C LYS A 90 6.79 1.24 10.62
N THR A 91 7.97 0.65 10.55
CA THR A 91 8.34 -0.53 11.36
C THR A 91 8.36 -0.18 12.85
N ALA A 92 8.90 0.99 13.21
CA ALA A 92 8.92 1.45 14.61
C ALA A 92 7.50 1.72 15.16
N LEU A 93 6.59 2.21 14.32
CA LEU A 93 5.18 2.38 14.67
C LEU A 93 4.53 1.03 14.97
N LEU A 94 4.70 0.04 14.09
CA LEU A 94 4.15 -1.31 14.28
C LEU A 94 4.74 -2.03 15.50
N GLU A 95 6.05 -1.88 15.74
CA GLU A 95 6.72 -2.40 16.94
C GLU A 95 6.20 -1.75 18.23
N SER A 96 5.79 -0.48 18.18
CA SER A 96 5.20 0.21 19.35
C SER A 96 3.74 -0.20 19.53
N LEU A 97 3.05 -0.48 18.43
CA LEU A 97 1.65 -0.89 18.44
C LEU A 97 1.45 -2.24 19.13
N SER A 98 2.42 -3.17 19.05
CA SER A 98 2.33 -4.45 19.79
C SER A 98 2.20 -4.28 21.29
N ASP A 99 2.74 -3.18 21.83
CA ASP A 99 2.75 -2.93 23.27
C ASP A 99 1.52 -2.11 23.71
N LEU A 100 0.77 -1.52 22.76
CA LEU A 100 -0.31 -0.56 23.01
C LEU A 100 -1.70 -1.03 22.52
N ALA A 101 -1.75 -1.87 21.50
CA ALA A 101 -2.99 -2.34 20.91
C ALA A 101 -3.69 -3.35 21.84
N ASP A 102 -5.01 -3.23 21.92
CA ASP A 102 -5.90 -4.18 22.59
C ASP A 102 -6.49 -5.22 21.61
N PHE A 103 -5.98 -5.26 20.39
CA PHE A 103 -6.38 -6.16 19.30
C PHE A 103 -5.17 -6.94 18.77
N LYS A 104 -5.43 -8.10 18.16
CA LYS A 104 -4.41 -8.92 17.50
C LYS A 104 -4.22 -8.47 16.07
N PHE A 105 -2.97 -8.27 15.69
CA PHE A 105 -2.66 -7.93 14.31
C PHE A 105 -1.49 -8.72 13.77
N CYS A 106 -1.51 -8.86 12.45
CA CYS A 106 -0.43 -9.45 11.68
C CYS A 106 0.01 -8.46 10.60
N VAL A 107 1.18 -8.68 9.99
CA VAL A 107 1.78 -7.73 9.05
C VAL A 107 2.30 -8.44 7.81
N VAL A 108 1.92 -7.93 6.64
CA VAL A 108 2.57 -8.25 5.38
C VAL A 108 3.55 -7.12 5.06
N GLU A 109 4.84 -7.43 5.05
CA GLU A 109 5.92 -6.47 4.83
C GLU A 109 6.41 -6.56 3.38
N GLY A 110 6.61 -5.41 2.72
CA GLY A 110 7.15 -5.34 1.38
C GLY A 110 8.46 -4.56 1.34
N ASP A 111 9.57 -5.28 1.18
CA ASP A 111 10.92 -4.74 1.01
C ASP A 111 11.53 -5.30 -0.28
N LEU A 112 12.47 -4.56 -0.87
CA LEU A 112 13.14 -4.92 -2.12
C LEU A 112 13.96 -6.20 -1.97
N GLU A 113 14.72 -6.32 -0.88
CA GLU A 113 15.75 -7.36 -0.76
C GLU A 113 15.91 -7.99 0.63
N THR A 114 15.52 -7.32 1.72
CA THR A 114 15.84 -7.81 3.08
C THR A 114 14.62 -8.25 3.86
N SER A 115 14.79 -9.21 4.78
CA SER A 115 13.74 -9.60 5.74
C SER A 115 13.80 -8.83 7.05
N LYS A 116 14.63 -7.77 7.12
CA LYS A 116 15.01 -7.12 8.39
C LYS A 116 13.80 -6.60 9.15
N ASP A 117 12.85 -5.98 8.46
CA ASP A 117 11.68 -5.42 9.10
C ASP A 117 10.69 -6.51 9.54
N ALA A 118 10.47 -7.55 8.71
CA ALA A 118 9.68 -8.71 9.13
C ALA A 118 10.29 -9.44 10.34
N ASP A 119 11.61 -9.59 10.39
CA ASP A 119 12.30 -10.28 11.49
C ASP A 119 12.24 -9.47 12.80
N ARG A 120 12.34 -8.13 12.71
CA ARG A 120 12.13 -7.23 13.84
C ARG A 120 10.72 -7.34 14.43
N LEU A 121 9.70 -7.40 13.57
CA LEU A 121 8.31 -7.58 14.00
C LEU A 121 8.11 -8.96 14.65
N LYS A 122 8.66 -10.02 14.07
CA LYS A 122 8.61 -11.37 14.67
C LYS A 122 9.30 -11.44 16.03
N ALA A 123 10.41 -10.73 16.22
CA ALA A 123 11.11 -10.67 17.51
C ALA A 123 10.25 -10.03 18.61
N LYS A 124 9.26 -9.20 18.24
CA LYS A 124 8.22 -8.63 19.13
C LYS A 124 7.00 -9.54 19.29
N GLY A 125 6.98 -10.72 18.68
CA GLY A 125 5.86 -11.66 18.72
C GLY A 125 4.74 -11.35 17.73
N ILE A 126 4.94 -10.40 16.81
CA ILE A 126 3.98 -10.08 15.74
C ILE A 126 4.14 -11.11 14.63
N GLN A 127 3.04 -11.70 14.16
CA GLN A 127 3.05 -12.53 12.96
C GLN A 127 3.34 -11.64 11.75
N ALA A 128 4.49 -11.81 11.11
CA ALA A 128 4.88 -11.05 9.94
C ALA A 128 5.33 -11.95 8.78
N HIS A 129 4.92 -11.62 7.56
CA HIS A 129 5.38 -12.26 6.33
C HIS A 129 6.06 -11.27 5.40
N GLN A 130 7.26 -11.63 4.94
CA GLN A 130 8.06 -10.82 4.03
C GLN A 130 7.65 -11.10 2.58
N ILE A 131 7.36 -10.06 1.83
CA ILE A 131 7.31 -10.06 0.37
C ILE A 131 8.60 -9.41 -0.12
N GLN A 132 9.42 -10.17 -0.86
CA GLN A 132 10.55 -9.60 -1.58
C GLN A 132 10.06 -9.10 -2.94
N THR A 133 10.00 -7.79 -3.12
CA THR A 133 9.49 -7.18 -4.35
C THR A 133 10.53 -7.16 -5.47
N GLY A 134 11.79 -7.46 -5.16
CA GLY A 134 12.89 -7.49 -6.12
C GLY A 134 13.17 -6.10 -6.67
N SER A 135 12.80 -5.84 -7.94
CA SER A 135 12.93 -4.52 -8.56
C SER A 135 11.67 -3.67 -8.46
N ALA A 136 10.53 -4.24 -8.05
CA ALA A 136 9.28 -3.51 -7.94
C ALA A 136 9.30 -2.61 -6.70
N CYS A 137 8.87 -1.35 -6.87
CA CYS A 137 8.79 -0.39 -5.77
C CYS A 137 7.39 -0.19 -5.19
N HIS A 138 6.47 -1.11 -5.51
CA HIS A 138 5.15 -1.19 -4.90
C HIS A 138 4.74 -2.65 -4.71
N LEU A 139 3.74 -2.88 -3.86
CA LEU A 139 3.05 -4.15 -3.73
C LEU A 139 1.81 -4.14 -4.62
N ASP A 140 1.62 -5.22 -5.38
CA ASP A 140 0.38 -5.46 -6.11
C ASP A 140 -0.52 -6.48 -5.38
N ALA A 141 -1.77 -6.60 -5.84
CA ALA A 141 -2.75 -7.49 -5.21
C ALA A 141 -2.36 -8.97 -5.32
N PHE A 142 -1.63 -9.39 -6.35
CA PHE A 142 -1.17 -10.77 -6.51
C PHE A 142 -0.07 -11.12 -5.49
N MET A 143 0.83 -10.18 -5.22
CA MET A 143 1.86 -10.31 -4.20
C MET A 143 1.23 -10.47 -2.82
N VAL A 144 0.28 -9.59 -2.48
CA VAL A 144 -0.47 -9.68 -1.21
C VAL A 144 -1.23 -11.00 -1.14
N HIS A 145 -1.96 -11.38 -2.19
CA HIS A 145 -2.70 -12.64 -2.24
C HIS A 145 -1.83 -13.85 -1.88
N LYS A 146 -0.62 -13.93 -2.44
CA LYS A 146 0.35 -15.00 -2.15
C LYS A 146 0.82 -14.97 -0.70
N ALA A 147 1.05 -13.78 -0.14
CA ALA A 147 1.45 -13.64 1.26
C ALA A 147 0.35 -14.13 2.21
N LEU A 148 -0.92 -13.89 1.90
CA LEU A 148 -2.05 -14.31 2.74
C LEU A 148 -2.12 -15.83 2.98
N HIS A 149 -1.64 -16.66 2.03
CA HIS A 149 -1.54 -18.11 2.24
C HIS A 149 -0.56 -18.53 3.34
N HIS A 150 0.29 -17.61 3.81
CA HIS A 150 1.24 -17.83 4.91
C HIS A 150 0.80 -17.14 6.21
N MET A 151 -0.38 -16.51 6.20
CA MET A 151 -0.93 -15.77 7.33
C MET A 151 -2.06 -16.60 7.95
N ASP A 152 -2.15 -16.57 9.27
CA ASP A 152 -3.29 -17.14 10.01
C ASP A 152 -4.24 -15.98 10.31
N LEU A 153 -5.29 -15.86 9.51
CA LEU A 153 -6.27 -14.79 9.65
C LEU A 153 -7.42 -15.14 10.60
N ASP A 154 -7.61 -16.42 10.95
CA ASP A 154 -8.72 -16.87 11.81
C ASP A 154 -8.63 -16.28 13.24
N ASN A 155 -7.42 -15.89 13.65
CA ASN A 155 -7.13 -15.40 15.00
C ASN A 155 -6.67 -13.94 15.04
N MET A 156 -6.88 -13.18 13.96
CA MET A 156 -6.45 -11.78 13.83
C MET A 156 -7.64 -10.85 13.73
N ASP A 157 -7.48 -9.62 14.24
CA ASP A 157 -8.47 -8.55 14.10
C ASP A 157 -8.07 -7.59 12.97
N VAL A 158 -6.76 -7.39 12.77
CA VAL A 158 -6.18 -6.44 11.81
C VAL A 158 -5.03 -7.07 11.03
N CYS A 159 -4.88 -6.72 9.75
CA CYS A 159 -3.75 -7.10 8.90
C CYS A 159 -3.22 -5.90 8.10
#